data_AF-A0AAU7CSK6-F1
#
_entry.id   AF-A0AAU7CSK6-F1
#
_cell.length_a   1.000
_cell.length_b   1.000
_cell.length_c   1.000
_cell.angle_alpha   90.00
_cell.angle_beta   90.00
_cell.angle_gamma   90.00
#
_symmetry.space_group_name_H-M   'P 1'
#
loop_
_entity.id
_entity.type
_entity.pdbx_description
1 polymer ?
#
loop_
_entity_poly.entity_id
_entity_poly.type
_entity_poly.pdbx_seq_one_letter_code
_entity_poly.pdbx_strand_id
1 'polypeptide(L)'
;MFAQKFTACICIAILTAIAGCGSSNGLHLAKVRGKITFKGEPLQYGTIMFEPDNSRGTNGPSAVGPITKDGSFVMSTEESGDGAIVGLHRVAVVGLDPIPEAQQKAMPDPVSAPREYMMAKSQADTRLLTPKKNDVPTFTDKSGKVFRIIVPANLGNPNTSNIKASVARGSNTVNIAINEDGTAEISH
;
A
#
# COMPACT_ATOMS: atom_id res chain seq x y z
N MET A 1 25.09 -66.08 -26.53
CA MET A 1 24.52 -65.24 -27.60
C MET A 1 23.99 -63.95 -26.98
N PHE A 2 24.61 -62.83 -27.34
CA PHE A 2 24.20 -61.41 -27.32
C PHE A 2 22.93 -61.00 -26.53
N ALA A 3 23.07 -60.12 -25.53
CA ALA A 3 22.76 -58.66 -25.56
C ALA A 3 21.36 -58.40 -24.92
N GLN A 4 21.00 -57.31 -24.25
CA GLN A 4 21.46 -55.92 -24.28
C GLN A 4 20.93 -55.21 -23.01
N LYS A 5 21.72 -54.32 -22.42
CA LYS A 5 21.30 -53.43 -21.31
C LYS A 5 20.43 -52.29 -21.86
N PHE A 6 19.29 -52.02 -21.22
CA PHE A 6 18.55 -50.75 -21.28
C PHE A 6 18.10 -50.45 -19.85
N THR A 7 18.92 -49.79 -19.04
CA THR A 7 18.98 -48.32 -18.91
C THR A 7 17.61 -47.74 -18.52
N ALA A 8 17.51 -47.46 -17.22
CA ALA A 8 16.76 -46.41 -16.54
C ALA A 8 15.79 -45.57 -17.40
N CYS A 9 14.51 -45.48 -17.00
CA CYS A 9 13.63 -44.33 -17.28
C CYS A 9 12.21 -44.51 -16.67
N ILE A 10 12.05 -44.63 -15.34
CA ILE A 10 10.73 -44.52 -14.67
C ILE A 10 10.87 -43.59 -13.46
N CYS A 11 11.23 -42.33 -13.68
CA CYS A 11 11.35 -41.31 -12.61
C CYS A 11 11.07 -39.88 -13.09
N ILE A 12 10.18 -39.64 -14.05
CA ILE A 12 9.75 -38.27 -14.42
C ILE A 12 8.27 -38.30 -14.83
N ALA A 13 7.39 -38.40 -13.84
CA ALA A 13 6.03 -37.87 -13.96
C ALA A 13 6.09 -36.41 -13.45
N ILE A 14 6.79 -35.57 -14.20
CA ILE A 14 6.89 -34.14 -13.94
C ILE A 14 5.52 -33.51 -14.24
N LEU A 15 4.75 -33.31 -13.19
CA LEU A 15 4.23 -32.02 -12.70
C LEU A 15 4.28 -30.82 -13.70
N THR A 16 3.66 -30.91 -14.87
CA THR A 16 3.43 -29.73 -15.73
C THR A 16 1.97 -29.60 -16.15
N ALA A 17 1.15 -29.10 -15.23
CA ALA A 17 -0.16 -28.53 -15.58
C ALA A 17 -0.61 -27.53 -14.50
N ILE A 18 0.14 -26.44 -14.34
CA ILE A 18 -0.39 -25.22 -13.72
C ILE A 18 -0.03 -24.04 -14.64
N ALA A 19 -0.54 -24.08 -15.87
CA ALA A 19 -0.61 -22.88 -16.69
C ALA A 19 -1.77 -22.03 -16.14
N GLY A 20 -1.47 -21.18 -15.18
CA GLY A 20 -2.41 -20.20 -14.64
C GLY A 20 -2.84 -19.25 -15.74
N CYS A 21 -4.14 -19.28 -16.06
CA CYS A 21 -4.83 -18.34 -16.93
C CYS A 21 -4.85 -16.96 -16.24
N GLY A 22 -4.04 -16.02 -16.73
CA GLY A 22 -4.18 -14.60 -16.43
C GLY A 22 -5.01 -13.94 -17.53
N SER A 23 -6.00 -13.14 -17.13
CA SER A 23 -7.05 -12.53 -17.98
C SER A 23 -6.51 -11.95 -19.30
N SER A 24 -7.15 -12.33 -20.41
CA SER A 24 -6.69 -12.07 -21.79
C SER A 24 -7.08 -10.69 -22.33
N ASN A 25 -6.89 -9.63 -21.54
CA ASN A 25 -7.06 -8.24 -21.96
C ASN A 25 -5.76 -7.62 -22.53
N GLY A 26 -4.71 -8.44 -22.69
CA GLY A 26 -3.39 -8.00 -23.17
C GLY A 26 -2.48 -7.41 -22.08
N LEU A 27 -2.97 -7.29 -20.84
CA LEU A 27 -2.16 -6.87 -19.70
C LEU A 27 -1.41 -8.07 -19.12
N HIS A 28 -0.09 -7.96 -19.04
CA HIS A 28 0.74 -8.97 -18.40
C HIS A 28 0.76 -8.72 -16.89
N LEU A 29 -0.25 -9.20 -16.18
CA LEU A 29 -0.34 -9.09 -14.71
C LEU A 29 0.36 -10.26 -14.01
N ALA A 30 0.94 -9.98 -12.84
CA ALA A 30 1.52 -10.97 -11.94
C ALA A 30 1.10 -10.69 -10.50
N LYS A 31 0.93 -11.73 -9.70
CA LYS A 31 0.48 -11.61 -8.30
C LYS A 31 1.55 -10.87 -7.50
N VAL A 32 1.12 -9.88 -6.72
CA VAL A 32 1.98 -9.14 -5.81
C VAL A 32 1.30 -9.07 -4.45
N ARG A 33 2.05 -9.48 -3.43
CA ARG A 33 1.68 -9.32 -2.02
C ARG A 33 2.88 -8.85 -1.23
N GLY A 34 2.66 -8.39 -0.01
CA GLY A 34 3.77 -7.96 0.81
C GLY A 34 3.35 -7.43 2.16
N LYS A 35 4.32 -6.88 2.88
CA LYS A 35 4.11 -6.19 4.15
C LYS A 35 4.75 -4.82 4.15
N ILE A 36 4.13 -3.90 4.86
CA ILE A 36 4.64 -2.54 5.07
C ILE A 36 4.81 -2.31 6.56
N THR A 37 5.99 -1.82 6.93
CA THR A 37 6.27 -1.36 8.28
C THR A 37 6.63 0.11 8.27
N PHE A 38 6.25 0.84 9.32
CA PHE A 38 6.68 2.21 9.58
C PHE A 38 7.32 2.26 10.96
N LYS A 39 8.55 2.78 11.05
CA LYS A 39 9.31 2.84 12.32
C LYS A 39 9.51 1.48 13.00
N GLY A 40 9.61 0.41 12.21
CA GLY A 40 9.73 -0.96 12.72
C GLY A 40 8.42 -1.61 13.16
N GLU A 41 7.29 -0.89 13.13
CA GLU A 41 5.97 -1.44 13.45
C GLU A 41 5.14 -1.67 12.17
N PRO A 42 4.23 -2.67 12.15
CA PRO A 42 3.32 -2.86 11.02
C PRO A 42 2.44 -1.64 10.78
N LEU A 43 2.39 -1.15 9.54
CA LEU A 43 1.52 -0.04 9.17
C LEU A 43 0.08 -0.54 9.08
N GLN A 44 -0.77 -0.24 10.07
CA GLN A 44 -2.05 -0.95 10.23
C GLN A 44 -3.17 -0.50 9.31
N TYR A 45 -3.10 0.74 8.80
CA TYR A 45 -4.10 1.33 7.93
C TYR A 45 -3.43 2.16 6.85
N GLY A 46 -4.02 2.14 5.66
CA GLY A 46 -3.54 2.92 4.55
C GLY A 46 -3.76 2.24 3.22
N THR A 47 -3.12 2.80 2.20
CA THR A 47 -3.16 2.29 0.83
C THR A 47 -1.76 2.37 0.24
N ILE A 48 -1.39 1.33 -0.49
CA ILE A 48 -0.21 1.31 -1.37
C ILE A 48 -0.64 1.33 -2.83
N MET A 49 0.10 2.05 -3.66
CA MET A 49 -0.12 2.15 -5.10
C MET A 49 1.17 1.88 -5.86
N PHE A 50 1.07 1.08 -6.92
CA PHE A 50 2.14 0.78 -7.86
C PHE A 50 1.81 1.45 -9.18
N GLU A 51 2.52 2.53 -9.48
CA GLU A 51 2.42 3.27 -10.74
C GLU A 51 3.44 2.72 -11.74
N PRO A 52 3.03 2.20 -12.91
CA PRO A 52 3.95 1.75 -13.94
C PRO A 52 4.97 2.82 -14.33
N ASP A 53 6.24 2.42 -14.43
CA ASP A 53 7.30 3.32 -14.88
C ASP A 53 7.44 3.31 -16.40
N ASN A 54 6.64 4.17 -17.06
CA ASN A 54 6.65 4.32 -18.52
C ASN A 54 8.05 4.64 -19.07
N SER A 55 8.86 5.41 -18.32
CA SER A 55 10.23 5.75 -18.72
C SER A 55 11.17 4.53 -18.76
N ARG A 56 10.78 3.44 -18.09
CA ARG A 56 11.49 2.17 -18.01
C ARG A 56 10.79 1.06 -18.80
N GLY A 57 9.84 1.41 -19.66
CA GLY A 57 9.15 0.48 -20.57
C GLY A 57 8.01 -0.31 -19.93
N THR A 58 7.58 0.04 -18.71
CA THR A 58 6.41 -0.58 -18.08
C THR A 58 5.23 0.36 -18.24
N ASN A 59 4.19 -0.08 -18.95
CA ASN A 59 3.01 0.73 -19.26
C ASN A 59 1.75 -0.02 -18.89
N GLY A 60 0.73 0.70 -18.44
CA GLY A 60 -0.57 0.13 -18.08
C GLY A 60 -1.24 0.91 -16.95
N PRO A 61 -2.38 0.40 -16.46
CA PRO A 61 -3.05 0.93 -15.28
C PRO A 61 -2.24 0.71 -14.00
N SER A 62 -2.41 1.60 -13.03
CA SER A 62 -1.82 1.47 -11.69
C SER A 62 -2.50 0.35 -10.90
N ALA A 63 -1.72 -0.34 -10.08
CA ALA A 63 -2.26 -1.30 -9.12
C ALA A 63 -2.40 -0.66 -7.74
N VAL A 64 -3.45 -1.00 -7.00
CA VAL A 64 -3.70 -0.51 -5.63
C VAL A 64 -3.90 -1.68 -4.66
N GLY A 65 -3.49 -1.47 -3.41
CA GLY A 65 -3.61 -2.46 -2.34
C GLY A 65 -3.97 -1.77 -1.02
N PRO A 66 -5.14 -2.04 -0.42
CA PRO A 66 -5.41 -1.61 0.95
C PRO A 66 -4.49 -2.35 1.91
N ILE A 67 -4.00 -1.64 2.94
CA ILE A 67 -3.13 -2.20 3.96
C ILE A 67 -3.98 -2.72 5.12
N THR A 68 -3.74 -3.96 5.54
CA THR A 68 -4.42 -4.60 6.66
C THR A 68 -3.72 -4.32 7.99
N LYS A 69 -4.40 -4.64 9.10
CA LYS A 69 -3.91 -4.35 10.47
C LYS A 69 -2.54 -4.93 10.80
N ASP A 70 -2.14 -6.01 10.14
CA ASP A 70 -0.84 -6.67 10.29
C ASP A 70 0.23 -6.14 9.31
N GLY A 71 -0.06 -5.04 8.62
CA GLY A 71 0.80 -4.42 7.61
C GLY A 71 0.77 -5.11 6.26
N SER A 72 -0.01 -6.17 6.08
CA SER A 72 -0.05 -6.92 4.83
C SER A 72 -0.85 -6.20 3.74
N PHE A 73 -0.53 -6.46 2.48
CA PHE A 73 -1.30 -5.98 1.33
C PHE A 73 -1.28 -7.01 0.19
N VAL A 74 -2.28 -6.92 -0.69
CA VAL A 74 -2.37 -7.64 -1.96
C VAL A 74 -2.72 -6.64 -3.05
N MET A 75 -1.96 -6.63 -4.14
CA MET A 75 -2.19 -5.69 -5.24
C MET A 75 -3.33 -6.16 -6.14
N SER A 76 -4.12 -5.18 -6.58
CA SER A 76 -5.20 -5.35 -7.56
C SER A 76 -5.07 -4.26 -8.63
N THR A 77 -5.28 -4.61 -9.89
CA THR A 77 -5.30 -3.69 -11.04
C THR A 77 -6.71 -3.59 -11.61
N GLU A 78 -7.25 -4.68 -12.16
CA GLU A 78 -8.60 -4.72 -12.75
C GLU A 78 -9.57 -5.47 -11.84
N GLU A 79 -9.13 -6.62 -11.34
CA GLU A 79 -9.89 -7.50 -10.46
C GLU A 79 -9.20 -7.66 -9.10
N SER A 80 -9.98 -8.03 -8.08
CA SER A 80 -9.45 -8.23 -6.73
C SER A 80 -8.31 -9.26 -6.72
N GLY A 81 -7.13 -8.80 -6.34
CA GLY A 81 -5.93 -9.61 -6.17
C GLY A 81 -5.32 -10.14 -7.47
N ASP A 82 -5.70 -9.65 -8.65
CA ASP A 82 -5.11 -10.03 -9.94
C ASP A 82 -3.63 -9.65 -10.08
N GLY A 83 -3.20 -8.63 -9.33
CA GLY A 83 -1.80 -8.28 -9.12
C GLY A 83 -1.44 -6.90 -9.66
N ALA A 84 -0.30 -6.82 -10.33
CA ALA A 84 0.21 -5.62 -10.98
C ALA A 84 0.87 -5.99 -12.31
N ILE A 85 1.05 -5.00 -13.19
CA ILE A 85 1.75 -5.19 -14.47
C ILE A 85 3.17 -5.72 -14.21
N VAL A 86 3.65 -6.64 -15.04
CA VAL A 86 5.03 -7.12 -14.99
C VAL A 86 5.96 -6.00 -15.47
N GLY A 87 6.91 -5.61 -14.62
CA GLY A 87 7.87 -4.55 -14.92
C GLY A 87 8.27 -3.70 -13.71
N LEU A 88 8.81 -2.51 -13.96
CA LEU A 88 9.24 -1.55 -12.95
C LEU A 88 8.14 -0.54 -12.64
N HIS A 89 7.96 -0.27 -11.35
CA HIS A 89 6.90 0.60 -10.83
C HIS A 89 7.50 1.62 -9.87
N ARG A 90 6.93 2.83 -9.87
CA ARG A 90 7.09 3.81 -8.78
C ARG A 90 6.00 3.55 -7.75
N VAL A 91 6.35 3.59 -6.47
CA VAL A 91 5.43 3.21 -5.40
C VAL A 91 5.02 4.43 -4.60
N ALA A 92 3.73 4.55 -4.28
CA ALA A 92 3.23 5.50 -3.29
C ALA A 92 2.60 4.76 -2.11
N VAL A 93 2.79 5.30 -0.91
CA VAL A 93 2.22 4.78 0.33
C VAL A 93 1.58 5.92 1.10
N VAL A 94 0.32 5.74 1.44
CA VAL A 94 -0.40 6.60 2.37
C VAL A 94 -0.71 5.77 3.60
N GLY A 95 -0.07 6.10 4.73
CA GLY A 95 -0.30 5.43 6.01
C GLY A 95 -1.13 6.26 6.96
N LEU A 96 -2.04 5.61 7.67
CA LEU A 96 -3.00 6.22 8.58
C LEU A 96 -2.88 5.58 9.97
N ASP A 97 -3.00 6.40 11.01
CA ASP A 97 -3.20 5.91 12.37
C ASP A 97 -4.49 6.46 12.97
N PRO A 98 -5.23 5.65 13.73
CA PRO A 98 -6.35 6.13 14.50
C PRO A 98 -5.87 7.04 15.64
N ILE A 99 -6.53 8.18 15.82
CA ILE A 99 -6.34 9.02 16.99
C ILE A 99 -7.18 8.40 18.12
N PRO A 100 -6.59 8.09 19.29
CA PRO A 100 -7.36 7.64 20.45
C PRO A 100 -8.42 8.68 20.83
N GLU A 101 -9.63 8.22 21.18
CA GLU A 101 -10.76 9.11 21.55
C GLU A 101 -10.38 10.10 22.66
N ALA A 102 -9.53 9.70 23.60
CA ALA A 102 -9.03 10.58 24.67
C ALA A 102 -8.17 11.76 24.18
N GLN A 103 -7.58 11.65 22.98
CA GLN A 103 -6.81 12.71 22.32
C GLN A 103 -7.63 13.48 21.29
N GLN A 104 -8.83 12.97 20.97
CA GLN A 104 -9.79 13.65 20.14
C GLN A 104 -10.35 14.81 20.96
N LYS A 105 -9.96 16.04 20.63
CA LYS A 105 -10.55 17.22 21.27
C LYS A 105 -12.06 17.17 21.02
N ALA A 106 -12.82 16.80 22.05
CA ALA A 106 -14.26 16.87 22.01
C ALA A 106 -14.63 18.33 21.72
N MET A 107 -15.37 18.55 20.63
CA MET A 107 -16.03 19.84 20.47
C MET A 107 -17.03 19.97 21.62
N PRO A 108 -16.99 21.08 22.39
CA PRO A 108 -17.98 21.33 23.42
C PRO A 108 -19.38 21.24 22.81
N ASP A 109 -20.32 20.63 23.52
CA ASP A 109 -21.67 20.47 22.99
C ASP A 109 -22.32 21.86 22.77
N PRO A 110 -22.89 22.14 21.57
CA PRO A 110 -23.36 23.48 21.21
C PRO A 110 -24.59 23.93 22.00
N VAL A 111 -25.30 23.02 22.66
CA VAL A 111 -26.49 23.32 23.47
C VAL A 111 -26.10 23.64 24.90
N SER A 112 -25.23 22.82 25.49
CA SER A 112 -24.80 22.93 26.89
C SER A 112 -23.63 23.88 27.08
N ALA A 113 -22.76 24.06 26.08
CA ALA A 113 -21.60 24.97 26.15
C ALA A 113 -21.45 25.85 24.87
N PRO A 114 -22.42 26.74 24.56
CA PRO A 114 -22.45 27.48 23.29
C PRO A 114 -21.22 28.38 23.07
N ARG A 115 -20.71 29.04 24.13
CA ARG A 115 -19.54 29.92 24.02
C ARG A 115 -18.26 29.13 23.72
N GLU A 116 -18.08 28.00 24.40
CA GLU A 116 -16.90 27.15 24.22
C GLU A 116 -16.92 26.49 22.84
N TYR A 117 -18.10 26.08 22.36
CA TYR A 117 -18.31 25.61 20.99
C TYR A 117 -17.92 26.67 19.96
N MET A 118 -18.37 27.92 20.13
CA MET A 118 -18.03 29.02 19.22
C MET A 118 -16.53 29.33 19.22
N MET A 119 -15.88 29.28 20.39
CA MET A 119 -14.42 29.45 20.48
C MET A 119 -13.66 28.30 19.82
N ALA A 120 -14.09 27.05 20.03
CA ALA A 120 -13.48 25.88 19.41
C ALA A 120 -13.62 25.92 17.89
N LYS A 121 -14.80 26.31 17.37
CA LYS A 121 -15.05 26.46 15.93
C LYS A 121 -14.24 27.58 15.30
N SER A 122 -14.19 28.76 15.93
CA SER A 122 -13.36 29.89 15.49
C SER A 122 -11.87 29.54 15.44
N GLN A 123 -11.37 28.79 16.43
CA GLN A 123 -9.99 28.29 16.42
C GLN A 123 -9.74 27.26 15.32
N ALA A 124 -10.71 26.39 15.02
CA ALA A 124 -10.61 25.43 13.92
C ALA A 124 -10.55 26.15 12.56
N ASP A 125 -11.43 27.13 12.34
CA ASP A 125 -11.45 27.94 11.12
C ASP A 125 -10.14 28.74 10.95
N THR A 126 -9.59 29.25 12.04
CA THR A 126 -8.30 29.98 12.02
C THR A 126 -7.11 29.04 11.72
N ARG A 127 -7.13 27.78 12.18
CA ARG A 127 -6.10 26.78 11.84
C ARG A 127 -6.13 26.38 10.36
N LEU A 128 -7.30 26.34 9.73
CA LEU A 128 -7.39 26.13 8.28
C LEU A 128 -6.70 27.26 7.49
N LEU A 129 -6.74 28.48 8.03
CA LEU A 129 -6.11 29.66 7.42
C LEU A 129 -4.61 29.78 7.73
N THR A 130 -4.15 29.20 8.83
CA THR A 130 -2.74 29.17 9.23
C THR A 130 -2.37 27.77 9.74
N PRO A 131 -2.04 26.84 8.84
CA PRO A 131 -1.59 25.51 9.25
C PRO A 131 -0.33 25.68 10.09
N LYS A 132 -0.34 25.24 11.36
CA LYS A 132 0.94 25.10 12.07
C LYS A 132 1.73 24.02 11.33
N LYS A 133 3.05 24.21 11.21
CA LYS A 133 3.99 23.25 10.60
C LYS A 133 3.89 21.80 11.15
N ASN A 134 3.17 21.62 12.26
CA ASN A 134 2.96 20.33 12.95
C ASN A 134 1.48 19.87 12.98
N ASP A 135 0.56 20.55 12.29
CA ASP A 135 -0.83 20.09 12.19
C ASP A 135 -0.90 18.94 11.17
N VAL A 136 -0.87 17.71 11.69
CA VAL A 136 -1.00 16.50 10.87
C VAL A 136 -2.42 16.46 10.30
N PRO A 137 -2.62 16.28 8.98
CA PRO A 137 -3.94 16.17 8.39
C PRO A 137 -4.73 15.03 9.03
N THR A 138 -5.96 15.31 9.47
CA THR A 138 -6.86 14.34 10.08
C THR A 138 -8.12 14.15 9.26
N PHE A 139 -8.62 12.91 9.18
CA PHE A 139 -9.86 12.55 8.52
C PHE A 139 -10.78 11.79 9.47
N THR A 140 -12.08 12.13 9.48
CA THR A 140 -13.10 11.43 10.28
C THR A 140 -13.89 10.48 9.38
N ASP A 141 -13.94 9.21 9.73
CA ASP A 141 -14.76 8.24 9.02
C ASP A 141 -16.26 8.34 9.38
N LYS A 142 -17.10 7.55 8.70
CA LYS A 142 -18.56 7.52 8.94
C LYS A 142 -18.95 7.03 10.34
N SER A 143 -18.03 6.35 11.03
CA SER A 143 -18.19 5.85 12.39
C SER A 143 -17.74 6.87 13.44
N GLY A 144 -17.26 8.05 13.03
CA GLY A 144 -16.76 9.09 13.92
C GLY A 144 -15.31 8.91 14.34
N LYS A 145 -14.63 7.88 13.82
CA LYS A 145 -13.24 7.58 14.14
C LYS A 145 -12.32 8.50 13.35
N VAL A 146 -11.44 9.19 14.06
CA VAL A 146 -10.48 10.11 13.44
C VAL A 146 -9.17 9.38 13.16
N PHE A 147 -8.66 9.55 11.95
CA PHE A 147 -7.36 9.07 11.51
C PHE A 147 -6.46 10.24 11.19
N ARG A 148 -5.15 10.09 11.42
CA ARG A 148 -4.11 11.03 11.00
C ARG A 148 -3.17 10.37 10.01
N ILE A 149 -2.66 11.14 9.06
CA ILE A 149 -1.61 10.67 8.15
C ILE A 149 -0.29 10.59 8.92
N ILE A 150 0.31 9.41 9.01
CA ILE A 150 1.53 9.20 9.81
C ILE A 150 2.81 9.09 8.99
N VAL A 151 2.66 8.78 7.70
CA VAL A 151 3.77 8.65 6.78
C VAL A 151 4.09 10.01 6.16
N PRO A 152 5.38 10.36 5.95
CA PRO A 152 5.77 11.60 5.28
C PRO A 152 5.05 11.85 3.95
N ALA A 153 4.64 13.10 3.72
CA ALA A 153 3.75 13.46 2.60
C ALA A 153 4.35 13.17 1.21
N ASN A 154 5.68 13.16 1.08
CA ASN A 154 6.38 12.82 -0.15
C ASN A 154 6.13 11.36 -0.58
N LEU A 155 5.82 10.46 0.36
CA LEU A 155 5.53 9.06 0.05
C LEU A 155 4.15 8.86 -0.56
N GLY A 156 3.23 9.82 -0.39
CA GLY A 156 1.90 9.77 -0.99
C GLY A 156 1.86 10.00 -2.50
N ASN A 157 3.00 10.30 -3.14
CA ASN A 157 3.09 10.56 -4.58
C ASN A 157 4.24 9.74 -5.20
N PRO A 158 3.98 8.91 -6.24
CA PRO A 158 4.99 8.05 -6.85
C PRO A 158 6.19 8.80 -7.44
N ASN A 159 6.02 10.08 -7.78
CA ASN A 159 7.08 10.90 -8.37
C ASN A 159 8.02 11.50 -7.31
N THR A 160 7.59 11.56 -6.04
CA THR A 160 8.37 12.14 -4.94
C THR A 160 8.76 11.13 -3.87
N SER A 161 8.21 9.91 -3.92
CA SER A 161 8.47 8.87 -2.92
C SER A 161 9.88 8.29 -3.03
N ASN A 162 10.46 8.31 -4.24
CA ASN A 162 11.71 7.62 -4.60
C ASN A 162 11.68 6.10 -4.37
N ILE A 163 10.51 5.51 -4.12
CA ILE A 163 10.33 4.06 -3.92
C ILE A 163 10.10 3.40 -5.28
N LYS A 164 10.87 2.34 -5.58
CA LYS A 164 10.79 1.60 -6.85
C LYS A 164 10.66 0.10 -6.61
N ALA A 165 9.60 -0.51 -7.13
CA ALA A 165 9.38 -1.95 -7.03
C ALA A 165 9.47 -2.63 -8.41
N SER A 166 10.00 -3.86 -8.43
CA SER A 166 9.98 -4.72 -9.62
C SER A 166 8.96 -5.83 -9.42
N VAL A 167 8.19 -6.09 -10.47
CA VAL A 167 7.21 -7.17 -10.54
C VAL A 167 7.66 -8.13 -11.64
N ALA A 168 8.07 -9.33 -11.24
CA ALA A 168 8.39 -10.43 -12.16
C ALA A 168 7.13 -11.23 -12.50
N ARG A 169 7.21 -12.09 -13.52
CA ARG A 169 6.12 -13.03 -13.84
C ARG A 169 5.88 -14.00 -12.68
N GLY A 170 4.63 -14.38 -12.48
CA GLY A 170 4.24 -15.34 -11.43
C GLY A 170 3.83 -14.66 -10.14
N SER A 171 4.44 -15.07 -9.02
CA SER A 171 4.11 -14.58 -7.67
C SER A 171 5.28 -13.81 -7.07
N ASN A 172 5.01 -12.60 -6.60
CA ASN A 172 6.01 -11.70 -6.05
C ASN A 172 5.68 -11.37 -4.59
N THR A 173 6.71 -11.34 -3.76
CA THR A 173 6.65 -10.77 -2.42
C THR A 173 7.43 -9.47 -2.42
N VAL A 174 6.84 -8.38 -1.92
CA VAL A 174 7.47 -7.05 -1.85
C VAL A 174 7.23 -6.48 -0.46
N ASN A 175 8.24 -6.57 0.41
CA ASN A 175 8.18 -5.98 1.74
C ASN A 175 8.84 -4.60 1.74
N ILE A 176 8.22 -3.64 2.41
CA ILE A 176 8.65 -2.24 2.43
C ILE A 176 8.78 -1.78 3.88
N ALA A 177 9.99 -1.38 4.27
CA ALA A 177 10.24 -0.76 5.57
C ALA A 177 10.42 0.75 5.39
N ILE A 178 9.52 1.55 5.97
CA ILE A 178 9.54 3.02 5.91
C ILE A 178 10.13 3.57 7.21
N ASN A 179 11.12 4.44 7.06
CA ASN A 179 11.78 5.15 8.14
C ASN A 179 11.10 6.51 8.43
N GLU A 180 11.42 7.11 9.57
CA GLU A 180 10.84 8.41 9.97
C GLU A 180 11.17 9.56 9.00
N ASP A 181 12.33 9.47 8.35
CA ASP A 181 12.81 10.47 7.39
C ASP A 181 12.14 10.35 6.00
N GLY A 182 11.25 9.37 5.82
CA GLY A 182 10.57 9.11 4.56
C GLY A 182 11.40 8.32 3.55
N THR A 183 12.55 7.78 3.95
CA THR A 183 13.24 6.74 3.17
C THR A 183 12.53 5.40 3.33
N ALA A 184 12.62 4.55 2.31
CA ALA A 184 12.07 3.21 2.37
C ALA A 184 13.03 2.18 1.79
N GLU A 185 13.10 1.04 2.46
CA GLU A 185 13.88 -0.12 2.05
C GLU A 185 12.96 -1.21 1.52
N ILE A 186 13.34 -1.82 0.40
CA ILE A 186 12.57 -2.90 -0.22
C ILE A 186 13.32 -4.22 -0.06
N SER A 187 12.60 -5.26 0.32
CA SER A 187 13.06 -6.65 0.31
C SER A 187 12.06 -7.57 -0.41
N HIS A 188 12.58 -8.63 -1.03
CA HIS A 188 11.84 -9.59 -1.85
C HIS A 188 11.81 -10.98 -1.20
#